data_AF-A0A939TGN5-F1
#
_entry.id   AF-A0A939TGN5-F1
#
_cell.length_a   1.000
_cell.length_b   1.000
_cell.length_c   1.000
_cell.angle_alpha   90.00
_cell.angle_beta   90.00
_cell.angle_gamma   90.00
#
_symmetry.space_group_name_H-M   'P 1'
#
loop_
_entity.id
_entity.type
_entity.pdbx_description
1 polymer ?
#
loop_
_entity_poly.entity_id
_entity_poly.type
_entity_poly.pdbx_seq_one_letter_code
_entity_poly.pdbx_strand_id
1 'polypeptide(L)'
;MTRRIDWELAVTGQTAFIFPGRGAYVPGALAGVVSEDVRRTLNELDSVVAAYGLAPVSTMVAGPGAPSLGELLVAAPERIDPAIYATSVCLATILERERGIVPDVVSGHRLGEVAALAVAGVLTVGDGMRVVCEDAAKRFGTPVSLGRPRVRCWSPRTRRYVTSGDEGSGLLYERGAGPVGFMSTARFLYADGITRFVECGARALLTLLTLDCLPRATALTAEQVLCPTSERRRAGRAQAGDW
;
A
#
# COMPACT_ATOMS: atom_id res chain seq x y z
N MET A 1 -11.23 25.91 -13.27
CA MET A 1 -10.93 26.34 -11.88
C MET A 1 -10.13 25.24 -11.19
N THR A 2 -8.81 25.38 -11.16
CA THR A 2 -7.91 24.41 -10.52
C THR A 2 -8.01 24.61 -9.01
N ARG A 3 -8.59 23.66 -8.27
CA ARG A 3 -8.60 23.72 -6.80
C ARG A 3 -7.15 23.77 -6.31
N ARG A 4 -6.82 24.83 -5.60
CA ARG A 4 -5.56 24.99 -4.87
C ARG A 4 -5.62 23.97 -3.72
N ILE A 5 -4.86 22.88 -3.84
CA ILE A 5 -4.72 21.90 -2.76
C ILE A 5 -3.78 22.57 -1.75
N ASP A 6 -4.29 22.92 -0.57
CA ASP A 6 -3.45 23.42 0.51
C ASP A 6 -2.61 22.26 1.06
N TRP A 7 -1.29 22.40 0.94
CA TRP A 7 -0.30 21.32 1.07
C TRP A 7 0.16 21.04 2.51
N GLU A 8 -0.60 21.50 3.51
CA GLU A 8 -0.33 21.18 4.92
C GLU A 8 -0.88 19.79 5.28
N LEU A 9 -0.25 18.74 4.73
CA LEU A 9 -0.38 17.38 5.25
C LEU A 9 0.31 17.20 6.62
N ALA A 10 0.89 18.28 7.16
CA ALA A 10 1.49 18.34 8.50
C ALA A 10 0.46 18.35 9.65
N VAL A 11 -0.86 18.31 9.37
CA VAL A 11 -1.88 18.42 10.42
C VAL A 11 -2.46 17.04 10.73
N THR A 12 -2.17 16.54 11.93
CA THR A 12 -2.77 15.35 12.55
C THR A 12 -4.31 15.33 12.46
N GLY A 13 -4.89 14.15 12.19
CA GLY A 13 -6.34 13.89 12.26
C GLY A 13 -7.02 13.68 10.90
N GLN A 14 -8.04 12.82 10.84
CA GLN A 14 -8.88 12.57 9.66
C GLN A 14 -8.20 11.97 8.40
N THR A 15 -7.04 11.32 8.54
CA THR A 15 -6.29 10.72 7.43
C THR A 15 -6.41 9.20 7.39
N ALA A 16 -6.78 8.65 6.23
CA ALA A 16 -6.72 7.24 5.94
C ALA A 16 -5.57 6.88 5.00
N PHE A 17 -4.79 5.87 5.35
CA PHE A 17 -3.98 5.17 4.35
C PHE A 17 -4.79 4.03 3.74
N ILE A 18 -4.87 4.03 2.41
CA ILE A 18 -5.61 3.02 1.63
C ILE A 18 -4.66 2.21 0.77
N PHE A 19 -4.82 0.89 0.79
CA PHE A 19 -3.89 -0.05 0.16
C PHE A 19 -4.58 -0.76 -1.02
N PRO A 20 -4.07 -0.64 -2.25
CA PRO A 20 -4.71 -1.25 -3.41
C PRO A 20 -4.46 -2.75 -3.50
N GLY A 21 -5.32 -3.42 -4.27
CA GLY A 21 -5.24 -4.85 -4.54
C GLY A 21 -4.46 -5.21 -5.80
N ARG A 22 -4.68 -6.45 -6.28
CA ARG A 22 -4.12 -6.97 -7.54
C ARG A 22 -4.49 -6.05 -8.71
N GLY A 23 -3.50 -5.69 -9.52
CA GLY A 23 -3.64 -4.71 -10.62
C GLY A 23 -2.91 -3.39 -10.37
N ALA A 24 -2.42 -3.16 -9.14
CA ALA A 24 -1.63 -1.99 -8.77
C ALA A 24 -0.12 -2.12 -9.06
N TYR A 25 0.32 -3.22 -9.66
CA TYR A 25 1.74 -3.42 -9.98
C TYR A 25 2.22 -2.40 -11.02
N VAL A 26 3.36 -1.77 -10.74
CA VAL A 26 4.10 -0.91 -11.65
C VAL A 26 5.58 -1.31 -11.56
N PRO A 27 6.24 -1.68 -12.68
CA PRO A 27 7.66 -2.00 -12.67
C PRO A 27 8.48 -0.82 -12.18
N GLY A 28 9.41 -1.05 -11.25
CA GLY A 28 10.30 0.00 -10.75
C GLY A 28 9.56 1.11 -9.99
N ALA A 29 8.41 0.82 -9.37
CA ALA A 29 7.60 1.79 -8.62
C ALA A 29 8.36 2.59 -7.54
N LEU A 30 9.43 2.01 -7.01
CA LEU A 30 10.32 2.59 -6.00
C LEU A 30 11.70 2.93 -6.60
N ALA A 31 11.85 2.95 -7.92
CA ALA A 31 13.08 3.38 -8.57
C ALA A 31 13.39 4.83 -8.17
N GLY A 32 14.61 5.06 -7.67
CA GLY A 32 15.04 6.38 -7.17
C GLY A 32 14.71 6.64 -5.70
N VAL A 33 14.03 5.72 -5.01
CA VAL A 33 13.87 5.78 -3.55
C VAL A 33 15.12 5.23 -2.87
N VAL A 34 15.86 6.10 -2.16
CA VAL A 34 17.19 5.79 -1.59
C VAL A 34 17.23 5.66 -0.06
N SER A 35 16.08 5.56 0.59
CA SER A 35 15.96 5.54 2.05
C SER A 35 16.50 4.27 2.71
N GLU A 36 17.14 4.45 3.87
CA GLU A 36 17.60 3.37 4.76
C GLU A 36 16.45 2.47 5.22
N ASP A 37 15.33 3.06 5.60
CA ASP A 37 14.18 2.31 6.10
C ASP A 37 13.54 1.49 4.98
N VAL A 38 13.47 2.05 3.77
CA VAL A 38 12.98 1.31 2.59
C VAL A 38 13.89 0.14 2.26
N ARG A 39 15.22 0.34 2.28
CA ARG A 39 16.18 -0.73 2.00
C ARG A 39 16.12 -1.84 3.05
N ARG A 40 15.98 -1.49 4.34
CA ARG A 40 15.78 -2.47 5.41
C ARG A 40 14.52 -3.29 5.19
N THR A 41 13.40 -2.63 4.88
CA THR A 41 12.14 -3.31 4.57
C THR A 41 12.28 -4.23 3.36
N LEU A 42 12.88 -3.78 2.25
CA LEU A 42 13.08 -4.62 1.07
C LEU A 42 13.97 -5.83 1.36
N ASN A 43 15.04 -5.67 2.15
CA ASN A 43 15.91 -6.79 2.54
C ASN A 43 15.18 -7.85 3.39
N GLU A 44 14.32 -7.41 4.32
CA GLU A 44 13.45 -8.31 5.10
C GLU A 44 12.53 -9.09 4.16
N LEU A 45 11.87 -8.38 3.24
CA LEU A 45 10.93 -8.96 2.27
C LEU A 45 11.62 -9.93 1.30
N ASP A 46 12.79 -9.57 0.79
CA ASP A 46 13.60 -10.43 -0.08
C ASP A 46 13.97 -11.74 0.62
N SER A 47 14.31 -11.67 1.92
CA SER A 47 14.61 -12.85 2.73
C SER A 47 13.38 -13.76 2.89
N VAL A 48 12.18 -13.18 3.02
CA VAL A 48 10.93 -13.95 3.11
C VAL A 48 10.62 -14.63 1.78
N VAL A 49 10.63 -13.91 0.66
CA VAL A 49 10.26 -14.50 -0.65
C VAL A 49 11.25 -15.57 -1.10
N ALA A 50 12.53 -15.47 -0.69
CA ALA A 50 13.54 -16.50 -0.94
C ALA A 50 13.17 -17.86 -0.29
N ALA A 51 12.51 -17.86 0.88
CA ALA A 51 12.04 -19.09 1.52
C ALA A 51 10.92 -19.80 0.73
N TYR A 52 10.27 -19.08 -0.19
CA TYR A 52 9.29 -19.63 -1.14
C TYR A 52 9.91 -19.94 -2.52
N GLY A 53 11.24 -19.81 -2.67
CA GLY A 53 11.94 -20.06 -3.93
C GLY A 53 11.77 -18.96 -4.98
N LEU A 54 11.32 -17.77 -4.58
CA LEU A 54 11.09 -16.65 -5.48
C LEU A 54 12.33 -15.76 -5.55
N ALA A 55 12.55 -15.16 -6.72
CA ALA A 55 13.58 -14.14 -6.90
C ALA A 55 13.24 -12.87 -6.09
N PRO A 56 14.25 -12.08 -5.66
CA PRO A 56 14.06 -10.92 -4.79
C PRO A 56 13.03 -9.94 -5.35
N VAL A 57 12.12 -9.47 -4.49
CA VAL A 57 11.06 -8.53 -4.87
C VAL A 57 11.64 -7.14 -5.11
N SER A 58 12.74 -6.79 -4.45
CA SER A 58 13.49 -5.55 -4.68
C SER A 58 13.85 -5.34 -6.15
N THR A 59 14.18 -6.41 -6.89
CA THR A 59 14.48 -6.34 -8.33
C THR A 59 13.28 -5.88 -9.17
N MET A 60 12.05 -6.10 -8.70
CA MET A 60 10.82 -5.73 -9.40
C MET A 60 10.37 -4.31 -9.07
N VAL A 61 10.62 -3.86 -7.84
CA VAL A 61 10.11 -2.57 -7.37
C VAL A 61 11.16 -1.47 -7.41
N ALA A 62 12.45 -1.78 -7.32
CA ALA A 62 13.54 -0.80 -7.31
C ALA A 62 14.67 -1.10 -8.31
N GLY A 63 14.69 -2.30 -8.90
CA GLY A 63 15.76 -2.74 -9.81
C GLY A 63 15.71 -2.10 -11.19
N PRO A 64 16.88 -1.82 -11.82
CA PRO A 64 16.92 -1.49 -13.25
C PRO A 64 16.47 -2.71 -14.05
N GLY A 65 15.51 -2.52 -14.97
CA GLY A 65 14.96 -3.62 -15.77
C GLY A 65 13.89 -4.44 -15.06
N ALA A 66 13.15 -3.84 -14.11
CA ALA A 66 11.98 -4.48 -13.52
C ALA A 66 11.02 -5.02 -14.60
N PRO A 67 10.57 -6.29 -14.51
CA PRO A 67 9.77 -6.92 -15.55
C PRO A 67 8.39 -6.26 -15.65
N SER A 68 7.89 -6.15 -16.88
CA SER A 68 6.53 -5.67 -17.16
C SER A 68 5.48 -6.62 -16.59
N LEU A 69 4.25 -6.10 -16.41
CA LEU A 69 3.13 -6.94 -15.99
C LEU A 69 2.87 -8.09 -16.97
N GLY A 70 3.01 -7.85 -18.28
CA GLY A 70 2.79 -8.86 -19.32
C GLY A 70 3.78 -10.02 -19.21
N GLU A 71 5.07 -9.73 -19.01
CA GLU A 71 6.10 -10.76 -18.82
C GLU A 71 5.84 -11.59 -17.56
N LEU A 72 5.47 -10.93 -16.46
CA LEU A 72 5.17 -11.62 -15.21
C LEU A 72 3.95 -12.53 -15.33
N LEU A 73 2.88 -12.08 -16.02
CA LEU A 73 1.67 -12.90 -16.19
C LEU A 73 1.96 -14.23 -16.90
N VAL A 74 2.96 -14.27 -17.78
CA VAL A 74 3.37 -15.47 -18.51
C VAL A 74 4.39 -16.29 -17.72
N ALA A 75 5.43 -15.65 -17.20
CA ALA A 75 6.61 -16.36 -16.69
C ALA A 75 6.60 -16.60 -15.17
N ALA A 76 6.01 -15.69 -14.39
CA ALA A 76 6.07 -15.73 -12.93
C ALA A 76 4.92 -14.94 -12.25
N PRO A 77 3.64 -15.31 -12.50
CA PRO A 77 2.49 -14.56 -12.02
C PRO A 77 2.40 -14.50 -10.49
N GLU A 78 3.00 -15.46 -9.79
CA GLU A 78 3.09 -15.55 -8.34
C GLU A 78 3.95 -14.44 -7.71
N ARG A 79 4.79 -13.76 -8.50
CA ARG A 79 5.62 -12.64 -8.03
C ARG A 79 4.88 -11.29 -8.01
N ILE A 80 3.73 -11.19 -8.67
CA ILE A 80 2.98 -9.93 -8.82
C ILE A 80 2.47 -9.42 -7.48
N ASP A 81 1.80 -10.28 -6.71
CA ASP A 81 1.18 -9.89 -5.44
C ASP A 81 2.23 -9.53 -4.37
N PRO A 82 3.35 -10.29 -4.22
CA PRO A 82 4.50 -9.87 -3.41
C PRO A 82 5.04 -8.48 -3.77
N ALA A 83 5.16 -8.16 -5.07
CA ALA A 83 5.66 -6.85 -5.50
C ALA A 83 4.69 -5.70 -5.17
N ILE A 84 3.38 -5.92 -5.29
CA ILE A 84 2.36 -4.94 -4.88
C ILE A 84 2.39 -4.72 -3.36
N TYR A 85 2.53 -5.80 -2.59
CA TYR A 85 2.65 -5.73 -1.14
C TYR A 85 3.91 -4.96 -0.71
N ALA A 86 5.07 -5.30 -1.28
CA ALA A 86 6.34 -4.62 -1.01
C ALA A 86 6.26 -3.11 -1.29
N THR A 87 5.70 -2.75 -2.44
CA THR A 87 5.50 -1.35 -2.81
C THR A 87 4.62 -0.61 -1.79
N SER A 88 3.50 -1.22 -1.42
CA SER A 88 2.54 -0.68 -0.45
C SER A 88 3.17 -0.38 0.91
N VAL A 89 3.89 -1.34 1.50
CA VAL A 89 4.49 -1.19 2.83
C VAL A 89 5.68 -0.23 2.82
N CYS A 90 6.48 -0.20 1.74
CA CYS A 90 7.56 0.77 1.60
C CYS A 90 7.01 2.20 1.49
N LEU A 91 5.96 2.43 0.70
CA LEU A 91 5.34 3.76 0.59
C LEU A 91 4.77 4.23 1.93
N ALA A 92 4.08 3.37 2.67
CA ALA A 92 3.62 3.68 4.03
C ALA A 92 4.78 4.00 4.97
N THR A 93 5.88 3.23 4.89
CA THR A 93 7.11 3.47 5.67
C THR A 93 7.69 4.86 5.40
N ILE A 94 7.80 5.27 4.13
CA ILE A 94 8.33 6.59 3.76
C ILE A 94 7.41 7.69 4.30
N LEU A 95 6.10 7.55 4.11
CA LEU A 95 5.13 8.53 4.60
C LEU A 95 5.22 8.72 6.12
N GLU A 96 5.30 7.63 6.88
CA GLU A 96 5.37 7.68 8.34
C GLU A 96 6.74 8.12 8.86
N ARG A 97 7.82 7.47 8.41
CA ARG A 97 9.17 7.63 8.99
C ARG A 97 9.90 8.86 8.46
N GLU A 98 9.72 9.20 7.19
CA GLU A 98 10.47 10.28 6.54
C GLU A 98 9.67 11.57 6.40
N ARG A 99 8.34 11.47 6.30
CA ARG A 99 7.45 12.65 6.20
C ARG A 99 6.66 12.93 7.48
N GLY A 100 6.67 12.05 8.47
CA GLY A 100 5.92 12.22 9.71
C GLY A 100 4.39 12.18 9.52
N ILE A 101 3.92 11.64 8.38
CA ILE A 101 2.49 11.53 8.07
C ILE A 101 2.00 10.21 8.64
N VAL A 102 1.20 10.28 9.70
CA VAL A 102 0.65 9.09 10.38
C VAL A 102 -0.85 8.99 10.09
N PRO A 103 -1.36 7.83 9.68
CA PRO A 103 -2.80 7.64 9.46
C PRO A 103 -3.57 7.49 10.78
N ASP A 104 -4.79 8.02 10.82
CA ASP A 104 -5.77 7.74 11.89
C ASP A 104 -6.43 6.36 11.68
N VAL A 105 -6.56 5.95 10.43
CA VAL A 105 -7.10 4.66 10.03
C VAL A 105 -6.36 4.10 8.82
N VAL A 106 -6.24 2.79 8.77
CA VAL A 106 -5.78 2.06 7.58
C VAL A 106 -6.87 1.13 7.08
N SER A 107 -6.93 0.95 5.76
CA SER A 107 -7.83 -0.03 5.13
C SER A 107 -7.27 -0.48 3.80
N GLY A 108 -7.45 -1.75 3.47
CA GLY A 108 -6.99 -2.29 2.20
C GLY A 108 -8.11 -2.84 1.33
N HIS A 109 -7.88 -2.93 0.02
CA HIS A 109 -8.77 -3.65 -0.89
C HIS A 109 -8.13 -4.98 -1.31
N ARG A 110 -8.80 -6.10 -1.02
CA ARG A 110 -8.33 -7.46 -1.39
C ARG A 110 -6.93 -7.71 -0.81
N LEU A 111 -5.91 -7.91 -1.67
CA LEU A 111 -4.50 -8.04 -1.29
C LEU A 111 -4.04 -6.91 -0.36
N GLY A 112 -4.54 -5.69 -0.58
CA GLY A 112 -4.21 -4.54 0.24
C GLY A 112 -4.61 -4.70 1.71
N GLU A 113 -5.57 -5.57 2.07
CA GLU A 113 -5.92 -5.80 3.49
C GLU A 113 -4.72 -6.38 4.25
N VAL A 114 -3.88 -7.18 3.61
CA VAL A 114 -2.65 -7.71 4.24
C VAL A 114 -1.64 -6.58 4.50
N ALA A 115 -1.51 -5.63 3.56
CA ALA A 115 -0.68 -4.44 3.77
C ALA A 115 -1.22 -3.55 4.89
N ALA A 116 -2.55 -3.34 4.93
CA ALA A 116 -3.20 -2.58 6.00
C ALA A 116 -2.97 -3.22 7.39
N LEU A 117 -3.10 -4.54 7.50
CA LEU A 117 -2.83 -5.27 8.75
C LEU A 117 -1.37 -5.17 9.18
N ALA A 118 -0.43 -5.21 8.24
CA ALA A 118 1.00 -5.05 8.52
C ALA A 118 1.32 -3.63 9.00
N VAL A 119 0.83 -2.60 8.30
CA VAL A 119 1.04 -1.18 8.68
C VAL A 119 0.33 -0.85 10.01
N ALA A 120 -0.84 -1.44 10.26
CA ALA A 120 -1.51 -1.34 11.57
C ALA A 120 -0.73 -2.02 12.70
N GLY A 121 0.29 -2.85 12.41
CA GLY A 121 1.02 -3.64 13.40
C GLY A 121 0.27 -4.88 13.91
N VAL A 122 -0.80 -5.30 13.22
CA VAL A 122 -1.47 -6.58 13.49
C VAL A 122 -0.61 -7.73 12.98
N LEU A 123 0.01 -7.56 11.82
CA LEU A 123 1.04 -8.46 11.29
C LEU A 123 2.41 -7.79 11.36
N THR A 124 3.47 -8.59 11.48
CA THR A 124 4.79 -8.10 11.08
C THR A 124 4.83 -7.94 9.56
N VAL A 125 5.73 -7.10 9.04
CA VAL A 125 5.89 -6.92 7.59
C VAL A 125 6.29 -8.23 6.92
N GLY A 126 7.22 -8.99 7.52
CA GLY A 126 7.57 -10.33 7.08
C GLY A 126 6.39 -11.33 7.10
N ASP A 127 5.57 -11.35 8.15
CA ASP A 127 4.39 -12.23 8.21
C ASP A 127 3.35 -11.87 7.15
N GLY A 128 3.13 -10.59 6.90
CA GLY A 128 2.28 -10.16 5.79
C GLY A 128 2.82 -10.66 4.45
N MET A 129 4.13 -10.62 4.22
CA MET A 129 4.72 -11.17 2.99
C MET A 129 4.55 -12.69 2.88
N ARG A 130 4.69 -13.45 3.99
CA ARG A 130 4.40 -14.89 4.01
C ARG A 130 2.97 -15.19 3.56
N VAL A 131 2.01 -14.47 4.12
CA VAL A 131 0.58 -14.55 3.79
C VAL A 131 0.31 -14.25 2.31
N VAL A 132 1.04 -13.31 1.73
CA VAL A 132 0.92 -12.96 0.30
C VAL A 132 1.53 -14.03 -0.59
N CYS A 133 2.72 -14.54 -0.25
CA CYS A 133 3.38 -15.62 -1.01
C CYS A 133 2.54 -16.89 -1.00
N GLU A 134 1.96 -17.24 0.14
CA GLU A 134 1.10 -18.39 0.30
C GLU A 134 -0.16 -18.31 -0.55
N ASP A 135 -0.81 -17.15 -0.59
CA ASP A 135 -1.99 -16.94 -1.44
C ASP A 135 -1.66 -17.05 -2.93
N ALA A 136 -0.57 -16.42 -3.35
CA ALA A 136 -0.10 -16.47 -4.73
C ALA A 136 0.21 -17.93 -5.15
N ALA A 137 0.77 -18.71 -4.23
CA ALA A 137 1.07 -20.13 -4.42
C ALA A 137 -0.12 -21.08 -4.15
N LYS A 138 -1.28 -20.57 -3.70
CA LYS A 138 -2.43 -21.34 -3.21
C LYS A 138 -2.05 -22.38 -2.14
N ARG A 139 -1.13 -22.01 -1.26
CA ARG A 139 -0.69 -22.77 -0.10
C ARG A 139 -1.28 -22.14 1.15
N PHE A 140 -1.59 -22.95 2.15
CA PHE A 140 -2.05 -22.47 3.46
C PHE A 140 -1.34 -23.27 4.54
N GLY A 141 -0.99 -22.62 5.64
CA GLY A 141 -0.62 -23.33 6.86
C GLY A 141 0.49 -22.72 7.68
N THR A 142 1.12 -21.62 7.24
CA THR A 142 2.13 -20.97 8.09
C THR A 142 1.43 -20.20 9.21
N PRO A 143 1.74 -20.49 10.48
CA PRO A 143 1.27 -19.68 11.59
C PRO A 143 1.86 -18.28 11.50
N VAL A 144 1.03 -17.26 11.67
CA VAL A 144 1.47 -15.87 11.77
C VAL A 144 1.22 -15.34 13.18
N SER A 145 2.12 -14.48 13.65
CA SER A 145 1.93 -13.80 14.93
C SER A 145 0.99 -12.62 14.75
N LEU A 146 -0.05 -12.54 15.58
CA LEU A 146 -1.09 -11.53 15.44
C LEU A 146 -1.11 -10.60 16.66
N GLY A 147 -0.80 -9.33 16.41
CA GLY A 147 -0.76 -8.27 17.41
C GLY A 147 -2.06 -7.48 17.54
N ARG A 148 -2.10 -6.58 18.52
CA ARG A 148 -3.13 -5.54 18.58
C ARG A 148 -2.76 -4.39 17.63
N PRO A 149 -3.74 -3.83 16.90
CA PRO A 149 -3.49 -2.70 16.01
C PRO A 149 -3.00 -1.47 16.79
N ARG A 150 -1.93 -0.84 16.30
CA ARG A 150 -1.39 0.45 16.75
C ARG A 150 -2.08 1.64 16.09
N VAL A 151 -2.67 1.41 14.91
CA VAL A 151 -3.52 2.33 14.15
C VAL A 151 -4.86 1.64 13.91
N ARG A 152 -5.98 2.39 13.93
CA ARG A 152 -7.30 1.80 13.64
C ARG A 152 -7.25 1.10 12.28
N CYS A 153 -7.61 -0.17 12.21
CA CYS A 153 -7.61 -0.93 10.96
C CYS A 153 -9.05 -1.31 10.62
N TRP A 154 -9.60 -0.74 9.56
CA TRP A 154 -10.92 -1.13 9.06
C TRP A 154 -10.78 -2.31 8.11
N SER A 155 -11.54 -3.39 8.33
CA SER A 155 -11.66 -4.46 7.33
C SER A 155 -12.95 -4.27 6.51
N PRO A 156 -12.83 -4.04 5.19
CA PRO A 156 -13.98 -4.04 4.28
C PRO A 156 -14.73 -5.37 4.23
N ARG A 157 -14.03 -6.48 4.53
CA ARG A 157 -14.58 -7.84 4.50
C ARG A 157 -15.54 -8.09 5.66
N THR A 158 -15.12 -7.79 6.89
CA THR A 158 -15.97 -7.98 8.09
C THR A 158 -16.84 -6.77 8.39
N ARG A 159 -16.57 -5.62 7.75
CA ARG A 159 -17.21 -4.32 8.02
C ARG A 159 -17.10 -3.94 9.49
N ARG A 160 -15.93 -4.18 10.07
CA ARG A 160 -15.60 -3.86 11.45
C ARG A 160 -14.17 -3.36 11.53
N TYR A 161 -13.88 -2.60 12.59
CA TYR A 161 -12.51 -2.36 12.99
C TYR A 161 -11.92 -3.65 13.55
N VAL A 162 -10.69 -3.97 13.16
CA VAL A 162 -9.90 -5.03 13.77
C VAL A 162 -9.54 -4.57 15.17
N THR A 163 -9.88 -5.37 16.19
CA THR A 163 -9.64 -5.00 17.59
C THR A 163 -8.64 -5.91 18.29
N SER A 164 -8.37 -7.08 17.72
CA SER A 164 -7.44 -8.07 18.26
C SER A 164 -6.77 -8.88 17.16
N GLY A 165 -5.68 -9.55 17.52
CA GLY A 165 -4.98 -10.47 16.62
C GLY A 165 -5.86 -11.64 16.19
N ASP A 166 -6.72 -12.17 17.08
CA ASP A 166 -7.58 -13.32 16.78
C ASP A 166 -8.59 -13.00 15.66
N GLU A 167 -9.15 -11.79 15.62
CA GLU A 167 -9.98 -11.30 14.50
C GLU A 167 -9.18 -11.15 13.20
N GLY A 168 -7.88 -10.86 13.31
CA GLY A 168 -6.94 -10.77 12.21
C GLY A 168 -6.75 -12.10 11.48
N SER A 169 -6.73 -13.24 12.19
CA SER A 169 -6.52 -14.56 11.59
C SER A 169 -7.65 -14.95 10.63
N GLY A 170 -8.92 -14.72 11.02
CA GLY A 170 -10.08 -15.01 10.18
C GLY A 170 -10.10 -14.21 8.87
N LEU A 171 -9.51 -13.00 8.87
CA LEU A 171 -9.32 -12.17 7.67
C LEU A 171 -8.37 -12.78 6.64
N LEU A 172 -7.40 -13.58 7.08
CA LEU A 172 -6.34 -14.12 6.23
C LEU A 172 -6.75 -15.45 5.57
N TYR A 173 -7.61 -16.24 6.22
CA TYR A 173 -7.97 -17.60 5.78
C TYR A 173 -9.33 -17.69 5.06
N GLU A 174 -10.29 -16.79 5.33
CA GLU A 174 -11.57 -16.74 4.62
C GLU A 174 -11.51 -15.82 3.38
N ARG A 175 -10.69 -16.20 2.40
CA ARG A 175 -10.54 -15.47 1.12
C ARG A 175 -11.64 -15.79 0.12
N GLY A 176 -12.89 -15.87 0.60
CA GLY A 176 -14.07 -16.12 -0.23
C GLY A 176 -14.33 -14.99 -1.23
N ALA A 177 -14.82 -15.34 -2.42
CA ALA A 177 -15.12 -14.46 -3.55
C ALA A 177 -16.34 -13.53 -3.36
N GLY A 178 -16.53 -13.00 -2.15
CA GLY A 178 -17.58 -12.02 -1.88
C GLY A 178 -17.25 -10.66 -2.52
N PRO A 179 -18.25 -9.88 -2.95
CA PRO A 179 -18.00 -8.54 -3.49
C PRO A 179 -17.48 -7.61 -2.38
N VAL A 180 -16.18 -7.30 -2.43
CA VAL A 180 -15.56 -6.27 -1.58
C VAL A 180 -15.63 -4.93 -2.30
N GLY A 181 -16.61 -4.11 -1.94
CA GLY A 181 -16.82 -2.79 -2.52
C GLY A 181 -15.98 -1.72 -1.82
N PHE A 182 -14.85 -1.31 -2.41
CA PHE A 182 -14.00 -0.25 -1.86
C PHE A 182 -14.76 1.07 -1.64
N MET A 183 -15.66 1.45 -2.55
CA MET A 183 -16.47 2.68 -2.40
C MET A 183 -17.31 2.70 -1.11
N SER A 184 -17.83 1.55 -0.67
CA SER A 184 -18.55 1.47 0.60
C SER A 184 -17.64 1.70 1.79
N THR A 185 -16.39 1.25 1.72
CA THR A 185 -15.37 1.54 2.73
C THR A 185 -15.04 3.02 2.75
N ALA A 186 -14.78 3.63 1.60
CA ALA A 186 -14.50 5.07 1.51
C ALA A 186 -15.64 5.89 2.12
N ARG A 187 -16.90 5.61 1.75
CA ARG A 187 -18.08 6.28 2.31
C ARG A 187 -18.23 6.08 3.81
N PHE A 188 -17.98 4.87 4.32
CA PHE A 188 -18.04 4.59 5.75
C PHE A 188 -16.98 5.40 6.51
N LEU A 189 -15.71 5.33 6.09
CA LEU A 189 -14.63 6.09 6.73
C LEU A 189 -14.89 7.59 6.67
N TYR A 190 -15.44 8.08 5.56
CA TYR A 190 -15.82 9.49 5.43
C TYR A 190 -16.92 9.91 6.39
N ALA A 191 -17.94 9.07 6.57
CA ALA A 191 -18.97 9.28 7.59
C ALA A 191 -18.41 9.20 9.02
N ASP A 192 -17.36 8.41 9.24
CA ASP A 192 -16.61 8.31 10.51
C ASP A 192 -15.61 9.47 10.71
N GLY A 193 -15.65 10.50 9.85
CA GLY A 193 -14.89 11.74 10.01
C GLY A 193 -13.54 11.78 9.28
N ILE A 194 -13.21 10.77 8.47
CA ILE A 194 -12.02 10.79 7.61
C ILE A 194 -12.27 11.64 6.36
N THR A 195 -11.44 12.64 6.12
CA THR A 195 -11.60 13.55 4.97
C THR A 195 -10.43 13.45 3.98
N ARG A 196 -9.33 12.82 4.40
CA ARG A 196 -8.09 12.70 3.62
C ARG A 196 -7.76 11.23 3.40
N PHE A 197 -7.46 10.87 2.16
CA PHE A 197 -7.11 9.51 1.76
C PHE A 197 -5.77 9.53 1.02
N VAL A 198 -4.83 8.69 1.45
CA VAL A 198 -3.53 8.53 0.79
C VAL A 198 -3.41 7.09 0.30
N GLU A 199 -3.39 6.90 -1.02
CA GLU A 199 -3.18 5.60 -1.64
C GLU A 199 -1.71 5.20 -1.56
N CYS A 200 -1.43 4.22 -0.71
CA CYS A 200 -0.13 3.60 -0.58
C CYS A 200 0.05 2.54 -1.68
N GLY A 201 0.17 3.00 -2.92
CA GLY A 201 0.40 2.18 -4.10
C GLY A 201 0.96 3.00 -5.25
N ALA A 202 1.44 2.31 -6.29
CA ALA A 202 2.10 2.93 -7.44
C ALA A 202 1.15 3.44 -8.53
N ARG A 203 -0.17 3.29 -8.33
CA ARG A 203 -1.21 3.77 -9.23
C ARG A 203 -2.21 4.62 -8.43
N ALA A 204 -3.11 5.29 -9.13
CA ALA A 204 -4.19 6.08 -8.54
C ALA A 204 -5.53 5.31 -8.57
N LEU A 205 -5.54 3.99 -8.33
CA LEU A 205 -6.76 3.19 -8.51
C LEU A 205 -7.80 3.52 -7.45
N LEU A 206 -7.41 3.42 -6.18
CA LEU A 206 -8.32 3.72 -5.07
C LEU A 206 -8.52 5.23 -4.90
N THR A 207 -7.55 6.04 -5.29
CA THR A 207 -7.61 7.50 -5.32
C THR A 207 -8.76 7.95 -6.23
N LEU A 208 -8.80 7.45 -7.47
CA LEU A 208 -9.85 7.81 -8.43
C LEU A 208 -11.23 7.31 -7.96
N LEU A 209 -11.32 6.09 -7.43
CA LEU A 209 -12.57 5.57 -6.88
C LEU A 209 -13.07 6.38 -5.68
N THR A 210 -12.15 6.88 -4.84
CA THR A 210 -12.48 7.76 -3.71
C THR A 210 -13.05 9.08 -4.22
N LEU A 211 -12.40 9.74 -5.18
CA LEU A 211 -12.86 11.00 -5.74
C LEU A 211 -14.21 10.88 -6.47
N ASP A 212 -14.43 9.75 -7.15
CA ASP A 212 -15.70 9.44 -7.82
C ASP A 212 -16.86 9.33 -6.83
N CYS A 213 -16.67 8.58 -5.73
CA CYS A 213 -17.73 8.36 -4.74
C CYS A 213 -17.84 9.45 -3.65
N LEU A 214 -16.80 10.28 -3.46
CA LEU A 214 -16.68 11.32 -2.44
C LEU A 214 -16.00 12.59 -3.00
N PRO A 215 -16.71 13.41 -3.79
CA PRO A 215 -16.13 14.59 -4.46
C PRO A 215 -15.69 15.73 -3.52
N ARG A 216 -16.00 15.62 -2.22
CA ARG A 216 -15.57 16.54 -1.16
C ARG A 216 -14.38 16.04 -0.34
N ALA A 217 -13.98 14.78 -0.50
CA ALA A 217 -12.77 14.25 0.12
C ALA A 217 -11.52 14.75 -0.62
N THR A 218 -10.40 14.79 0.08
CA THR A 218 -9.08 14.89 -0.54
C THR A 218 -8.54 13.48 -0.69
N ALA A 219 -8.18 13.06 -1.90
CA ALA A 219 -7.51 11.79 -2.15
C ALA A 219 -6.26 12.01 -3.00
N LEU A 220 -5.14 11.42 -2.59
CA LEU A 220 -3.83 11.56 -3.23
C LEU A 220 -3.13 10.20 -3.30
N THR A 221 -2.26 10.01 -4.27
CA THR A 221 -1.29 8.89 -4.23
C THR A 221 -0.13 9.23 -3.30
N ALA A 222 0.52 8.21 -2.74
CA ALA A 222 1.75 8.40 -1.97
C ALA A 222 2.80 9.17 -2.79
N GLU A 223 2.95 8.88 -4.08
CA GLU A 223 3.87 9.61 -4.96
C GLU A 223 3.58 11.12 -5.03
N GLN A 224 2.30 11.52 -5.10
CA GLN A 224 1.90 12.92 -5.10
C GLN A 224 2.20 13.62 -3.77
N VAL A 225 2.11 12.88 -2.66
CA VAL A 225 2.48 13.37 -1.33
C VAL A 225 4.00 13.50 -1.18
N LEU A 226 4.75 12.52 -1.69
CA LEU A 226 6.20 12.44 -1.53
C LEU A 226 6.98 13.40 -2.45
N CYS A 227 6.45 13.69 -3.64
CA CYS A 227 7.02 14.63 -4.60
C CYS A 227 5.96 15.64 -5.08
N PRO A 228 5.74 16.72 -4.32
CA PRO A 228 4.78 17.76 -4.67
C PRO A 228 5.14 18.43 -6.01
N THR A 229 4.13 18.87 -6.76
CA THR A 229 4.24 19.43 -8.12
C THR A 229 5.19 20.65 -8.22
N SER A 230 5.49 21.33 -7.12
CA SER A 230 6.48 22.42 -7.03
C SER A 230 7.91 21.94 -7.27
N GLU A 231 8.26 20.73 -6.82
CA GLU A 231 9.57 20.12 -7.03
C GLU A 231 9.72 19.55 -8.44
N ARG A 232 8.65 18.99 -9.02
CA ARG A 232 8.63 18.57 -10.44
C ARG A 232 8.84 19.76 -11.40
N ARG A 233 8.27 20.93 -11.08
CA ARG A 233 8.49 22.16 -11.86
C ARG A 233 9.90 22.71 -11.72
N ARG A 234 10.57 22.53 -10.57
CA ARG A 234 11.98 22.89 -10.39
C ARG A 234 12.91 21.90 -11.11
N ALA A 235 12.67 20.61 -11.00
CA ALA A 235 13.43 19.57 -11.72
C ALA A 235 13.28 19.69 -13.25
N GLY A 236 12.06 19.93 -13.74
CA GLY A 236 11.80 20.16 -15.17
C GLY A 236 12.36 21.48 -15.71
N ARG A 237 12.52 22.51 -14.87
CA ARG A 237 13.23 23.76 -15.27
C ARG A 237 14.75 23.62 -15.21
N ALA A 238 15.28 22.83 -14.27
CA ALA A 238 16.71 22.54 -14.21
C ALA A 238 17.19 21.70 -15.41
N GLN A 239 16.35 20.79 -15.93
CA GLN A 239 16.65 20.02 -17.14
C GLN A 239 16.39 20.78 -18.46
N ALA A 240 15.60 21.86 -18.44
CA ALA A 240 15.31 22.67 -19.63
C ALA A 240 16.23 23.92 -19.75
N GLY A 241 17.25 24.04 -18.89
CA GLY A 241 18.15 25.19 -18.82
C GLY A 241 19.49 25.05 -19.52
N ASP A 242 19.80 23.90 -20.12
CA ASP A 242 21.02 23.68 -20.91
C ASP A 242 20.67 23.48 -22.39
N TRP A 243 20.28 24.56 -23.08
CA TRP A 243 20.45 24.77 -24.53
C TRP A 243 20.45 26.28 -24.84
#